data_AF-A0A2N3PY39-F1
#
_entry.id   AF-A0A2N3PY39-F1
#
_cell.length_a   1.000
_cell.length_b   1.000
_cell.length_c   1.000
_cell.angle_alpha   90.00
_cell.angle_beta   90.00
_cell.angle_gamma   90.00
#
_symmetry.space_group_name_H-M   'P 1'
#
loop_
_entity.id
_entity.type
_entity.pdbx_description
1 polymer ?
#
loop_
_entity_poly.entity_id
_entity_poly.type
_entity_poly.pdbx_seq_one_letter_code
_entity_poly.pdbx_strand_id
1 'polypeptide(L)'
;MVSEEGRQVQEELEPSEYAPNVLVVMARGSDGGLWRAAGGAVSTAELNLPADLADRLGQWSRSFTEATRDEADPHRTLVLTAFSTVGLDIARAVQVALGDGYEILFFDEAKLEADAYLTEYLYPARTED
;
A
#
# COMPACT_ATOMS: atom_id res chain seq x y z
N MET A 1 -14.19 8.48 42.84
CA MET A 1 -14.11 9.44 41.72
C MET A 1 -12.70 9.99 41.66
N VAL A 2 -11.82 9.31 40.95
CA VAL A 2 -10.55 9.85 40.43
C VAL A 2 -10.19 9.01 39.19
N SER A 3 -10.13 9.69 38.05
CA SER A 3 -9.35 9.45 36.82
C SER A 3 -9.35 8.07 36.14
N GLU A 4 -10.12 7.99 35.04
CA GLU A 4 -9.85 7.09 33.90
C GLU A 4 -8.71 7.71 33.06
N GLU A 5 -7.48 7.29 33.32
CA GLU A 5 -6.34 7.59 32.46
C GLU A 5 -6.38 6.74 31.20
N GLY A 6 -6.14 7.39 30.06
CA GLY A 6 -6.17 6.85 28.72
C GLY A 6 -5.34 5.58 28.58
N ARG A 7 -6.01 4.48 28.26
CA ARG A 7 -5.37 3.29 27.74
C ARG A 7 -5.03 3.56 26.28
N GLN A 8 -3.92 4.23 26.07
CA GLN A 8 -3.23 4.25 24.79
C GLN A 8 -2.80 2.82 24.54
N VAL A 9 -3.59 2.08 23.76
CA VAL A 9 -3.26 0.74 23.30
C VAL A 9 -2.11 0.95 22.31
N GLN A 10 -0.88 0.99 22.82
CA GLN A 10 0.27 0.62 22.01
C GLN A 10 0.09 -0.88 21.81
N GLU A 11 -0.58 -1.27 20.72
CA GLU A 11 -0.34 -2.57 20.12
C GLU A 11 1.16 -2.63 19.90
N GLU A 12 1.86 -3.37 20.77
CA GLU A 12 3.19 -3.88 20.53
C GLU A 12 3.09 -4.73 19.25
N LEU A 13 3.25 -4.07 18.10
CA LEU A 13 3.46 -4.71 16.82
C LEU A 13 4.64 -5.65 17.04
N GLU A 14 4.36 -6.95 16.95
CA GLU A 14 5.38 -7.99 16.94
C GLU A 14 6.53 -7.55 16.02
N PRO A 15 7.80 -7.82 16.37
CA PRO A 15 8.92 -7.40 15.53
C PRO A 15 8.68 -8.00 14.15
N SER A 16 8.36 -7.14 13.20
CA SER A 16 8.01 -7.66 11.89
C SER A 16 9.21 -8.41 11.34
N GLU A 17 8.95 -9.58 10.76
CA GLU A 17 9.98 -10.46 10.20
C GLU A 17 10.76 -9.76 9.07
N TYR A 18 10.21 -8.66 8.56
CA TYR A 18 10.82 -7.82 7.54
C TYR A 18 11.77 -6.78 8.13
N ALA A 19 12.95 -6.69 7.53
CA ALA A 19 13.92 -5.65 7.85
C ALA A 19 13.34 -4.25 7.53
N PRO A 20 13.78 -3.19 8.23
CA PRO A 20 13.22 -1.83 8.09
C PRO A 20 13.45 -1.19 6.71
N ASN A 21 14.32 -1.77 5.89
CA ASN A 21 14.62 -1.38 4.52
C ASN A 21 13.81 -2.15 3.46
N VAL A 22 12.87 -3.01 3.88
CA VAL A 22 11.93 -3.65 2.98
C VAL A 22 10.67 -2.78 2.88
N LEU A 23 10.40 -2.28 1.68
CA LEU A 23 9.25 -1.43 1.39
C LEU A 23 8.32 -2.13 0.40
N VAL A 24 7.05 -1.75 0.45
CA VAL A 24 6.00 -2.30 -0.42
C VAL A 24 5.36 -1.16 -1.20
N VAL A 25 5.35 -1.27 -2.52
CA VAL A 25 4.53 -0.44 -3.40
C VAL A 25 3.18 -1.12 -3.55
N MET A 26 2.14 -0.44 -3.08
CA MET A 26 0.80 -1.00 -2.89
C MET A 26 -0.23 0.12 -2.92
N ALA A 27 -1.26 -0.01 -3.75
CA ALA A 27 -2.34 0.96 -3.78
C ALA A 27 -3.36 0.68 -2.67
N ARG A 28 -3.32 1.47 -1.60
CA ARG A 28 -4.25 1.36 -0.48
C ARG A 28 -4.60 2.71 0.10
N GLY A 29 -5.86 3.12 -0.10
CA GLY A 29 -6.39 4.35 0.49
C GLY A 29 -5.62 5.61 0.08
N SER A 30 -5.46 6.53 1.03
CA SER A 30 -4.89 7.87 0.80
C SER A 30 -3.38 7.97 1.05
N ASP A 31 -2.73 6.90 1.51
CA ASP A 31 -1.35 6.90 2.07
C ASP A 31 -0.23 6.89 1.02
N GLY A 32 -0.49 7.49 -0.14
CA GLY A 32 0.55 7.79 -1.12
C GLY A 32 1.10 6.60 -1.90
N GLY A 33 0.86 5.35 -1.50
CA GLY A 33 1.19 4.14 -2.27
C GLY A 33 2.49 3.43 -1.88
N LEU A 34 3.13 3.83 -0.77
CA LEU A 34 4.38 3.22 -0.28
C LEU A 34 4.28 2.92 1.22
N TRP A 35 4.66 1.69 1.58
CA TRP A 35 4.49 1.15 2.92
C TRP A 35 5.76 0.47 3.39
N ARG A 36 5.97 0.40 4.70
CA ARG A 36 6.96 -0.53 5.25
C ARG A 36 6.35 -1.93 5.21
N ALA A 37 7.13 -2.94 4.82
CA ALA A 37 6.69 -4.33 4.93
C ALA A 37 6.39 -4.72 6.39
N ALA A 38 7.07 -4.05 7.33
CA ALA A 38 6.80 -4.15 8.75
C ALA A 38 5.46 -3.55 9.23
N GLY A 39 4.70 -2.94 8.32
CA GLY A 39 3.49 -2.19 8.62
C GLY A 39 3.75 -0.69 8.76
N GLY A 40 2.71 0.07 8.47
CA GLY A 40 2.72 1.53 8.50
C GLY A 40 3.13 2.17 7.17
N ALA A 41 2.50 3.30 6.88
CA ALA A 41 2.87 4.13 5.74
C ALA A 41 4.28 4.71 5.95
N VAL A 42 4.97 4.99 4.85
CA VAL A 42 6.26 5.69 4.88
C VAL A 42 6.18 6.94 4.01
N SER A 43 6.72 8.04 4.51
CA SER A 43 6.77 9.26 3.73
C SER A 43 7.85 9.13 2.66
N THR A 44 7.48 9.40 1.41
CA THR A 44 8.41 9.48 0.28
C THR A 44 9.46 10.58 0.48
N ALA A 45 9.13 11.62 1.26
CA ALA A 45 10.05 12.70 1.62
C ALA A 45 11.12 12.25 2.62
N GLU A 46 10.78 11.36 3.57
CA GLU A 46 11.76 10.79 4.52
C GLU A 46 12.81 9.94 3.78
N LEU A 47 12.40 9.31 2.68
CA LEU A 47 13.26 8.48 1.83
C LEU A 47 14.00 9.27 0.74
N ASN A 48 13.82 10.60 0.70
CA ASN A 48 14.41 11.48 -0.32
C ASN A 48 14.10 11.03 -1.76
N LEU A 49 12.89 10.49 -2.01
CA LEU A 49 12.48 10.13 -3.36
C LEU A 49 12.34 11.38 -4.24
N PRO A 50 12.63 11.27 -5.56
CA PRO A 50 12.37 12.36 -6.50
C PRO A 50 10.91 12.81 -6.45
N ALA A 51 10.67 14.12 -6.46
CA ALA A 51 9.33 14.68 -6.32
C ALA A 51 8.35 14.17 -7.40
N ASP A 52 8.82 14.02 -8.65
CA ASP A 52 8.03 13.43 -9.74
C ASP A 52 7.59 11.99 -9.44
N LEU A 53 8.49 11.18 -8.87
CA LEU A 53 8.18 9.79 -8.52
C LEU A 53 7.18 9.71 -7.35
N ALA A 54 7.35 10.57 -6.35
CA ALA A 54 6.42 10.67 -5.22
C ALA A 54 5.01 11.08 -5.69
N ASP A 55 4.91 12.03 -6.62
CA ASP A 55 3.64 12.47 -7.20
C ASP A 55 3.00 11.36 -8.04
N ARG A 56 3.78 10.67 -8.89
CA ARG A 56 3.31 9.52 -9.68
C ARG A 56 2.75 8.40 -8.79
N LEU A 57 3.46 8.05 -7.72
CA LEU A 57 3.05 7.04 -6.74
C LEU A 57 1.72 7.44 -6.06
N GLY A 58 1.61 8.70 -5.63
CA GLY A 58 0.40 9.23 -5.00
C GLY A 58 -0.81 9.26 -5.94
N GLN A 59 -0.62 9.71 -7.18
CA GLN A 59 -1.67 9.72 -8.20
C GLN A 59 -2.13 8.30 -8.53
N TRP A 60 -1.19 7.38 -8.74
CA TRP A 60 -1.47 5.97 -8.98
C TRP A 60 -2.32 5.38 -7.83
N SER A 61 -1.89 5.49 -6.57
CA SER A 61 -2.66 4.96 -5.43
C SER A 61 -4.05 5.59 -5.31
N ARG A 62 -4.20 6.88 -5.60
CA ARG A 62 -5.50 7.57 -5.58
C ARG A 62 -6.42 7.05 -6.68
N SER A 63 -5.92 6.99 -7.92
CA SER A 63 -6.69 6.50 -9.06
C SER A 63 -7.17 5.06 -8.87
N PHE A 64 -6.37 4.22 -8.22
CA PHE A 64 -6.83 2.89 -7.78
C PHE A 64 -8.04 2.97 -6.88
N THR A 65 -7.90 3.72 -5.78
CA THR A 65 -8.91 3.81 -4.74
C THR A 65 -10.22 4.34 -5.31
N GLU A 66 -10.15 5.27 -6.26
CA GLU A 66 -11.32 5.76 -6.99
C GLU A 66 -11.93 4.68 -7.89
N ALA A 67 -11.10 3.97 -8.66
CA ALA A 67 -11.54 2.92 -9.58
C ALA A 67 -12.07 1.65 -8.89
N THR A 68 -11.58 1.32 -7.70
CA THR A 68 -11.99 0.15 -6.92
C THR A 68 -12.95 0.51 -5.80
N ARG A 69 -13.57 1.69 -5.84
CA ARG A 69 -14.52 2.12 -4.80
C ARG A 69 -15.83 1.34 -4.87
N ASP A 70 -16.29 1.03 -6.08
CA ASP A 70 -17.49 0.26 -6.32
C ASP A 70 -17.14 -1.21 -6.59
N GLU A 71 -17.53 -2.09 -5.67
CA GLU A 71 -17.28 -3.51 -5.79
C GLU A 71 -17.99 -4.12 -7.01
N ALA A 72 -19.15 -3.57 -7.38
CA ALA A 72 -20.02 -4.10 -8.44
C ALA A 72 -19.61 -3.65 -9.86
N ASP A 73 -18.54 -2.86 -10.01
CA ASP A 73 -18.10 -2.38 -11.31
C ASP A 73 -17.61 -3.54 -12.20
N PRO A 74 -18.27 -3.83 -13.34
CA PRO A 74 -17.92 -4.94 -14.21
C PRO A 74 -16.61 -4.73 -14.98
N HIS A 75 -16.08 -3.51 -15.01
CA HIS A 75 -14.81 -3.16 -15.64
C HIS A 75 -13.63 -3.17 -14.67
N ARG A 76 -13.86 -3.43 -13.38
CA ARG A 76 -12.83 -3.49 -12.33
C ARG A 76 -11.62 -4.32 -12.76
N THR A 77 -11.82 -5.56 -13.21
CA THR A 77 -10.73 -6.47 -13.61
C THR A 77 -9.88 -5.95 -14.79
N LEU A 78 -10.50 -5.24 -15.75
CA LEU A 78 -9.79 -4.63 -16.87
C LEU A 78 -8.92 -3.46 -16.41
N VAL A 79 -9.42 -2.66 -15.45
CA VAL A 79 -8.67 -1.55 -14.86
C VAL A 79 -7.49 -2.06 -14.05
N LEU A 80 -7.66 -3.17 -13.31
CA LEU A 80 -6.60 -3.76 -12.48
C LEU A 80 -5.36 -4.16 -13.29
N THR A 81 -5.51 -4.76 -14.48
CA THR A 81 -4.35 -5.18 -15.29
C THR A 81 -3.50 -3.98 -15.74
N ALA A 82 -4.16 -2.92 -16.24
CA ALA A 82 -3.47 -1.68 -16.61
C ALA A 82 -2.83 -1.03 -15.38
N PHE A 83 -3.53 -1.07 -14.25
CA PHE A 83 -3.08 -0.51 -12.99
C PHE A 83 -1.82 -1.19 -12.45
N SER A 84 -1.81 -2.53 -12.40
CA SER A 84 -0.65 -3.30 -11.91
C SER A 84 0.56 -3.16 -12.82
N THR A 85 0.35 -2.95 -14.13
CA THR A 85 1.45 -2.61 -15.06
C THR A 85 2.11 -1.28 -14.69
N VAL A 86 1.31 -0.24 -14.41
CA VAL A 86 1.81 1.08 -13.97
C VAL A 86 2.47 0.98 -12.59
N GLY A 87 1.88 0.21 -11.67
CA GLY A 87 2.42 -0.01 -10.33
C GLY A 87 3.79 -0.67 -10.36
N LEU A 88 3.98 -1.67 -11.22
CA LEU A 88 5.26 -2.34 -11.39
C LEU A 88 6.34 -1.40 -11.96
N ASP A 89 6.00 -0.53 -12.90
CA ASP A 89 6.91 0.50 -13.40
C ASP A 89 7.34 1.45 -12.27
N ILE A 90 6.40 1.91 -11.46
CA ILE A 90 6.67 2.77 -10.30
C ILE A 90 7.55 2.04 -9.29
N ALA A 91 7.27 0.77 -8.97
CA ALA A 91 8.08 -0.02 -8.05
C ALA A 91 9.53 -0.16 -8.51
N ARG A 92 9.75 -0.38 -9.81
CA ARG A 92 11.09 -0.41 -10.41
C ARG A 92 11.78 0.95 -10.31
N ALA A 93 11.07 2.04 -10.55
CA ALA A 93 11.62 3.39 -10.42
C ALA A 93 11.99 3.71 -8.95
N VAL A 94 11.19 3.27 -7.98
CA VAL A 94 11.48 3.39 -6.54
C VAL A 94 12.73 2.59 -6.18
N GLN A 95 12.85 1.34 -6.66
CA GLN A 95 14.05 0.52 -6.45
C GLN A 95 15.31 1.18 -6.99
N VAL A 96 15.25 1.79 -8.19
CA VAL A 96 16.38 2.52 -8.77
C VAL A 96 16.73 3.76 -7.94
N ALA A 97 15.73 4.50 -7.46
CA ALA A 97 15.97 5.72 -6.68
C ALA A 97 16.60 5.43 -5.30
N LEU A 98 16.21 4.33 -4.65
CA LEU A 98 16.70 3.95 -3.33
C LEU A 98 17.96 3.08 -3.38
N GLY A 99 18.22 2.41 -4.50
CA GLY A 99 19.37 1.55 -4.72
C GLY A 99 19.29 0.23 -3.95
N ASP A 100 20.38 -0.54 -3.98
CA ASP A 100 20.46 -1.90 -3.43
C ASP A 100 20.36 -1.98 -1.89
N GLY A 101 20.36 -0.83 -1.21
CA GLY A 101 20.14 -0.76 0.24
C GLY A 101 18.70 -1.06 0.65
N TYR A 102 17.76 -1.04 -0.30
CA TYR A 102 16.35 -1.29 -0.10
C TYR A 102 15.89 -2.48 -0.92
N GLU A 103 14.93 -3.22 -0.37
CA GLU A 103 14.20 -4.25 -1.08
C GLU A 103 12.78 -3.73 -1.34
N ILE A 104 12.41 -3.62 -2.62
CA ILE A 104 11.07 -3.16 -3.00
C ILE A 104 10.22 -4.34 -3.43
N LEU A 105 9.20 -4.62 -2.62
CA LEU A 105 8.13 -5.54 -2.96
C LEU A 105 7.04 -4.78 -3.73
N PHE A 106 6.43 -5.45 -4.70
CA PHE A 106 5.29 -4.91 -5.42
C PHE A 106 4.08 -5.79 -5.16
N PHE A 107 2.99 -5.15 -4.73
CA PHE A 107 1.71 -5.81 -4.49
C PHE A 107 0.89 -5.78 -5.77
N ASP A 108 0.84 -6.91 -6.48
CA ASP A 108 0.17 -7.02 -7.78
C ASP A 108 -1.35 -7.25 -7.59
N GLU A 109 -2.13 -6.18 -7.68
CA GLU A 109 -3.58 -6.23 -7.46
C GLU A 109 -4.32 -7.07 -8.50
N ALA A 110 -3.84 -7.10 -9.76
CA ALA A 110 -4.41 -7.96 -10.79
C ALA A 110 -4.19 -9.45 -10.48
N LYS A 111 -3.03 -9.80 -9.94
CA LYS A 111 -2.76 -11.17 -9.49
C LYS A 111 -3.64 -11.57 -8.31
N LEU A 112 -3.81 -10.69 -7.33
CA LEU A 112 -4.68 -10.93 -6.17
C LEU A 112 -6.14 -11.12 -6.56
N GLU A 113 -6.62 -10.38 -7.55
CA GLU A 113 -7.97 -10.59 -8.11
C GLU A 113 -8.07 -11.96 -8.76
N ALA A 114 -7.05 -12.37 -9.53
CA ALA A 114 -7.03 -13.69 -10.17
C ALA A 114 -6.99 -14.84 -9.17
N ASP A 115 -6.33 -14.65 -8.03
CA ASP A 115 -6.27 -15.60 -6.92
C ASP A 115 -7.47 -15.47 -5.94
N ALA A 116 -8.43 -14.57 -6.23
CA ALA A 116 -9.64 -14.29 -5.44
C ALA A 116 -9.40 -13.72 -4.02
N TYR A 117 -8.24 -13.13 -3.75
CA TYR A 117 -7.89 -12.50 -2.47
C TYR A 117 -8.10 -10.98 -2.45
N LEU A 118 -8.29 -10.33 -3.60
CA LEU A 118 -8.37 -8.87 -3.66
C LEU A 118 -9.58 -8.31 -2.91
N THR A 119 -10.74 -8.97 -2.99
CA THR A 119 -11.96 -8.51 -2.29
C THR A 119 -11.75 -8.49 -0.76
N GLU A 120 -11.16 -9.55 -0.18
CA GLU A 120 -10.87 -9.60 1.27
C GLU A 120 -9.87 -8.51 1.67
N TYR A 121 -8.93 -8.19 0.79
CA TYR A 121 -7.94 -7.14 0.99
C TYR A 121 -8.55 -5.73 0.94
N LEU A 122 -9.42 -5.46 -0.04
CA LEU A 122 -10.06 -4.14 -0.22
C LEU A 122 -11.17 -3.90 0.78
N TYR A 123 -11.93 -4.93 1.12
CA TYR A 123 -13.09 -4.89 1.99
C TYR A 123 -12.93 -5.94 3.09
N PRO A 124 -12.00 -5.74 4.03
CA PRO A 124 -11.90 -6.64 5.17
C PRO A 124 -13.27 -6.66 5.85
N ALA A 125 -13.82 -7.87 6.03
CA ALA A 125 -15.09 -8.04 6.72
C ALA A 125 -15.01 -7.23 8.01
N ARG A 126 -15.94 -6.28 8.21
CA ARG A 126 -16.04 -5.62 9.51
C ARG A 126 -16.32 -6.73 10.49
N THR A 127 -15.37 -7.01 11.38
CA THR A 127 -15.63 -7.82 12.56
C THR A 127 -16.79 -7.13 13.26
N GLU A 128 -17.96 -7.77 13.22
CA GLU A 128 -19.10 -7.36 14.02
C GLU A 128 -18.64 -7.42 15.48
N ASP A 129 -18.60 -6.26 16.13
CA ASP A 129 -18.37 -6.10 17.58
C ASP A 129 -19.59 -6.62 18.37
#